data_AF-A0A969E5H0-F1
#
_entry.id   AF-A0A969E5H0-F1
#
_cell.length_a   1.000
_cell.length_b   1.000
_cell.length_c   1.000
_cell.angle_alpha   90.00
_cell.angle_beta   90.00
_cell.angle_gamma   90.00
#
_symmetry.space_group_name_H-M   'P 1'
#
loop_
_entity.id
_entity.type
_entity.pdbx_description
1 polymer ?
#
loop_
_entity_poly.entity_id
_entity_poly.type
_entity_poly.pdbx_seq_one_letter_code
_entity_poly.pdbx_strand_id
1 'polypeptide(L)'
;MKYLVFGILLIFSISACKTVQKTRYNVADGKVEWIFLHLNDVYEIAPLGGGKLGGLARVATLRKQLLTENPNTFTVMAGDFLNPSLIGTLKHEGESIKGKQMVEVMNALGFDFVSFGNHEFDLDYPDLQKRIDESRFEWIASNAFKTEGEGIQAFTRTKIRKRIIFLNTEFYI
;
A
#
# COMPACT_ATOMS: atom_id res chain seq x y z
N MET A 1 10.71 52.55 17.38
CA MET A 1 9.73 51.59 16.83
C MET A 1 10.31 50.52 15.89
N LYS A 2 11.53 50.67 15.34
CA LYS A 2 12.16 49.65 14.47
C LYS A 2 12.78 48.45 15.22
N TYR A 3 13.27 48.66 16.45
CA TYR A 3 13.89 47.60 17.25
C TYR A 3 12.90 46.68 17.98
N LEU A 4 11.65 47.12 18.16
CA LEU A 4 10.60 46.33 18.80
C LEU A 4 10.10 45.19 17.90
N VAL A 5 10.10 45.42 16.58
CA VAL A 5 9.68 44.42 15.57
C VAL A 5 10.74 43.33 15.40
N PHE A 6 12.02 43.66 15.54
CA PHE A 6 13.12 42.69 15.44
C PHE A 6 13.18 41.73 16.64
N GLY A 7 12.80 42.20 17.84
CA GLY A 7 12.74 41.35 19.04
C GLY A 7 11.63 40.28 18.98
N ILE A 8 10.49 40.60 18.36
CA ILE A 8 9.35 39.67 18.24
C ILE A 8 9.63 38.56 17.21
N LEU A 9 10.39 38.85 16.15
CA LEU A 9 10.82 37.87 15.13
C LEU A 9 11.84 36.84 15.66
N LEU A 10 12.68 37.23 16.63
CA LEU A 10 13.66 36.33 17.24
C LEU A 10 12.99 35.34 18.22
N ILE A 11 11.94 35.77 18.93
CA ILE A 11 11.20 34.94 19.90
C ILE A 11 10.38 33.85 19.19
N PHE A 12 9.89 34.10 17.98
CA PHE A 12 9.17 33.09 17.18
C PHE A 12 10.05 31.98 16.59
N SER A 13 11.39 32.18 16.51
CA SER A 13 12.30 31.16 15.97
C SER A 13 12.68 30.05 16.95
N ILE A 14 12.46 30.23 18.26
CA ILE A 14 12.96 29.30 19.28
C ILE A 14 11.89 28.26 19.71
N SER A 15 10.61 28.50 19.42
CA SER A 15 9.51 27.59 19.82
C SER A 15 9.15 26.51 18.80
N ALA A 16 9.85 26.40 17.67
CA ALA A 16 9.52 25.43 16.61
C ALA A 16 10.34 24.12 16.67
N CYS A 17 11.22 23.95 17.67
CA CYS A 17 11.87 22.66 17.88
C CYS A 17 11.05 21.81 18.86
N LYS A 18 9.94 21.24 18.39
CA LYS A 18 9.49 19.98 18.99
C LYS A 18 10.56 18.96 18.63
N THR A 19 11.49 18.71 19.54
CA THR A 19 12.38 17.54 19.49
C THR A 19 11.50 16.35 19.16
N VAL A 20 11.68 15.78 17.96
CA VAL A 20 11.13 14.47 17.63
C VAL A 20 11.72 13.55 18.69
N GLN A 21 10.89 13.14 19.66
CA GLN A 21 11.26 12.04 20.54
C GLN A 21 11.48 10.85 19.62
N LYS A 22 12.75 10.56 19.30
CA LYS A 22 13.14 9.24 18.82
C LYS A 22 12.72 8.30 19.93
N THR A 23 11.57 7.66 19.77
CA THR A 23 11.21 6.49 20.57
C THR A 23 12.38 5.53 20.40
N ARG A 24 13.18 5.40 21.46
CA ARG A 24 14.25 4.42 21.48
C ARG A 24 13.56 3.07 21.36
N TYR A 25 13.88 2.34 20.30
CA TYR A 25 13.57 0.93 20.18
C TYR A 25 14.21 0.22 21.38
N ASN A 26 13.43 0.06 22.45
CA ASN A 26 13.88 -0.59 23.68
C ASN A 26 13.81 -2.10 23.46
N VAL A 27 14.86 -2.67 22.86
CA VAL A 27 15.09 -4.12 22.87
C VAL A 27 15.61 -4.52 24.27
N ALA A 28 14.84 -4.19 25.31
CA ALA A 28 15.26 -4.32 26.70
C ALA A 28 14.82 -5.65 27.35
N ASP A 29 13.96 -6.43 26.69
CA ASP A 29 13.38 -7.67 27.24
C ASP A 29 13.43 -8.88 26.28
N GLY A 30 14.14 -8.77 25.15
CA GLY A 30 14.26 -9.85 24.15
C GLY A 30 13.00 -10.08 23.30
N LYS A 31 11.99 -9.22 23.39
CA LYS A 31 10.79 -9.29 22.54
C LYS A 31 11.00 -8.51 21.24
N VAL A 32 10.39 -9.01 20.17
CA VAL A 32 10.30 -8.32 18.87
C VAL A 32 8.87 -7.83 18.70
N GLU A 33 8.70 -6.52 18.54
CA GLU A 33 7.42 -5.90 18.22
C GLU A 33 7.31 -5.64 16.72
N TRP A 34 6.14 -5.94 16.17
CA TRP A 34 5.78 -5.72 14.77
C TRP A 34 4.55 -4.81 14.70
N ILE A 35 4.54 -3.90 13.72
CA ILE A 35 3.34 -3.10 13.41
C ILE A 35 2.82 -3.54 12.04
N PHE A 36 1.51 -3.79 11.96
CA PHE A 36 0.82 -4.04 10.70
C PHE A 36 -0.12 -2.88 10.40
N LEU A 37 0.24 -2.05 9.43
CA LEU A 37 -0.66 -1.05 8.85
C LEU A 37 -1.52 -1.74 7.78
N HIS A 38 -2.74 -2.11 8.16
CA HIS A 38 -3.65 -2.90 7.32
C HIS A 38 -4.72 -2.03 6.66
N LEU A 39 -4.98 -2.29 5.39
CA LEU A 39 -6.09 -1.74 4.61
C LEU A 39 -6.82 -2.86 3.85
N ASN A 40 -8.06 -2.61 3.46
CA ASN A 40 -8.88 -3.43 2.58
C ASN A 40 -9.89 -2.53 1.85
N ASP A 41 -10.45 -2.98 0.73
CA ASP A 41 -11.56 -2.32 0.02
C ASP A 41 -11.26 -0.84 -0.32
N VAL A 42 -10.09 -0.58 -0.92
CA VAL A 42 -9.67 0.78 -1.27
C VAL A 42 -9.91 1.05 -2.75
N TYR A 43 -11.05 1.69 -3.03
CA TYR A 43 -11.50 2.00 -4.39
C TYR A 43 -11.08 3.40 -4.90
N GLU A 44 -10.74 4.30 -3.97
CA GLU A 44 -10.42 5.70 -4.25
C GLU A 44 -9.05 6.12 -3.71
N ILE A 45 -8.23 6.72 -4.57
CA ILE A 45 -6.91 7.25 -4.21
C ILE A 45 -7.05 8.56 -3.42
N ALA A 46 -7.95 9.43 -3.89
CA ALA A 46 -8.14 10.77 -3.37
C ALA A 46 -9.01 10.75 -2.10
N PRO A 47 -8.82 11.74 -1.20
CA PRO A 47 -9.68 11.86 -0.04
C PRO A 47 -11.09 12.33 -0.43
N LEU A 48 -12.09 11.85 0.32
CA LEU A 48 -13.50 12.22 0.17
C LEU A 48 -13.91 13.31 1.18
N GLY A 49 -15.13 13.83 1.01
CA GLY A 49 -15.71 14.80 1.94
C GLY A 49 -14.92 16.10 2.06
N GLY A 50 -14.37 16.59 0.93
CA GLY A 50 -13.54 17.79 0.89
C GLY A 50 -12.19 17.64 1.61
N GLY A 51 -11.59 16.44 1.54
CA GLY A 51 -10.29 16.17 2.16
C GLY A 51 -10.35 15.58 3.57
N LYS A 52 -11.56 15.35 4.11
CA LYS A 52 -11.74 14.94 5.51
C LYS A 52 -11.70 13.43 5.72
N LEU A 53 -12.01 12.61 4.71
CA LEU A 53 -12.13 11.14 4.82
C LEU A 53 -11.20 10.37 3.86
N GLY A 54 -10.50 9.35 4.35
CA GLY A 54 -9.67 8.43 3.53
C GLY A 54 -8.48 9.05 2.75
N GLY A 55 -8.10 8.45 1.64
CA GLY A 55 -7.05 8.98 0.76
C GLY A 55 -5.64 8.49 1.11
N LEU A 56 -4.98 7.93 0.09
CA LEU A 56 -3.72 7.20 0.26
C LEU A 56 -2.52 8.10 0.60
N ALA A 57 -2.58 9.40 0.34
CA ALA A 57 -1.55 10.34 0.79
C ALA A 57 -1.47 10.44 2.32
N ARG A 58 -2.61 10.33 3.02
CA ARG A 58 -2.64 10.28 4.49
C ARG A 58 -2.07 8.96 5.01
N VAL A 59 -2.42 7.86 4.36
CA VAL A 59 -1.88 6.53 4.67
C VAL A 59 -0.35 6.52 4.49
N ALA A 60 0.16 7.12 3.42
CA ALA A 60 1.61 7.25 3.20
C ALA A 60 2.31 8.07 4.30
N THR A 61 1.65 9.09 4.82
CA THR A 61 2.16 9.89 5.95
C THR A 61 2.19 9.07 7.23
N LEU A 62 1.09 8.37 7.53
CA LEU A 62 0.99 7.47 8.68
C LEU A 62 2.06 6.37 8.62
N ARG A 63 2.25 5.73 7.46
CA ARG A 63 3.32 4.74 7.25
C ARG A 63 4.69 5.29 7.59
N LYS A 64 5.02 6.52 7.14
CA LYS A 64 6.32 7.16 7.45
C LYS A 64 6.50 7.40 8.94
N GLN A 65 5.44 7.78 9.65
CA GLN A 65 5.46 7.96 11.10
C GLN A 65 5.69 6.62 11.81
N LEU A 66 4.89 5.60 11.47
CA LEU A 66 5.02 4.25 12.04
C LEU A 66 6.39 3.64 11.78
N LEU A 67 6.98 3.82 10.59
CA LEU A 67 8.35 3.36 10.30
C LEU A 67 9.43 4.09 11.11
N THR A 68 9.17 5.34 11.52
CA THR A 68 10.07 6.08 12.40
C THR A 68 9.95 5.58 13.85
N GLU A 69 8.75 5.17 14.24
CA GLU A 69 8.47 4.56 15.54
C GLU A 69 9.04 3.14 15.64
N ASN A 70 8.80 2.31 14.61
CA ASN A 70 9.21 0.91 14.51
C ASN A 70 9.63 0.51 13.08
N PRO A 71 10.90 0.12 12.85
CA PRO A 71 11.33 -0.37 11.53
C PRO A 71 10.70 -1.73 11.14
N ASN A 72 10.24 -2.53 12.10
CA ASN A 72 9.47 -3.76 11.91
C ASN A 72 7.99 -3.46 11.60
N THR A 73 7.74 -2.53 10.68
CA THR A 73 6.39 -2.15 10.24
C THR A 73 6.12 -2.70 8.84
N PHE A 74 5.05 -3.48 8.70
CA PHE A 74 4.53 -3.93 7.40
C PHE A 74 3.26 -3.16 7.04
N THR A 75 3.13 -2.82 5.77
CA THR A 75 1.91 -2.25 5.18
C THR A 75 1.25 -3.29 4.29
N VAL A 76 0.01 -3.67 4.60
CA VAL A 76 -0.67 -4.81 3.97
C VAL A 76 -2.05 -4.43 3.41
N MET A 77 -2.45 -5.05 2.29
CA MET A 77 -3.77 -4.87 1.65
C MET A 77 -4.51 -6.20 1.54
N ALA A 78 -5.69 -6.31 2.16
CA ALA A 78 -6.51 -7.52 2.08
C ALA A 78 -7.51 -7.52 0.90
N GLY A 79 -7.01 -7.24 -0.30
CA GLY A 79 -7.80 -7.31 -1.55
C GLY A 79 -8.70 -6.11 -1.81
N ASP A 80 -9.40 -6.19 -2.94
CA ASP A 80 -10.38 -5.25 -3.46
C ASP A 80 -9.84 -3.83 -3.59
N PHE A 81 -8.90 -3.66 -4.53
CA PHE A 81 -8.29 -2.36 -4.83
C PHE A 81 -8.09 -2.11 -6.33
N LEU A 82 -8.15 -3.13 -7.18
CA LEU A 82 -8.04 -2.93 -8.63
C LEU A 82 -9.34 -2.40 -9.26
N ASN A 83 -10.50 -2.74 -8.68
CA ASN A 83 -11.84 -2.40 -9.15
C ASN A 83 -12.84 -2.37 -7.98
N PRO A 84 -13.96 -1.61 -8.03
CA PRO A 84 -14.23 -0.51 -8.94
C PRO A 84 -13.38 0.73 -8.62
N SER A 85 -13.03 1.48 -9.66
CA SER A 85 -12.43 2.80 -9.50
C SER A 85 -12.78 3.66 -10.69
N LEU A 86 -13.25 4.90 -10.46
CA LEU A 86 -13.60 5.81 -11.56
C LEU A 86 -12.41 6.04 -12.49
N ILE A 87 -11.22 6.31 -11.94
CA ILE A 87 -9.99 6.47 -12.73
C ILE A 87 -9.67 5.18 -13.49
N GLY A 88 -9.92 4.02 -12.90
CA GLY A 88 -9.72 2.72 -13.54
C GLY A 88 -10.54 2.52 -14.82
N THR A 89 -11.68 3.21 -14.97
CA THR A 89 -12.53 3.14 -16.17
C THR A 89 -12.01 3.96 -17.36
N LEU A 90 -11.04 4.85 -17.12
CA LEU A 90 -10.51 5.75 -18.14
C LEU A 90 -9.48 5.06 -19.04
N LYS A 91 -9.18 5.71 -20.17
CA LYS A 91 -8.08 5.34 -21.06
C LYS A 91 -6.99 6.41 -21.01
N HIS A 92 -5.74 5.97 -21.12
CA HIS A 92 -4.57 6.82 -21.23
C HIS A 92 -3.71 6.30 -22.38
N GLU A 93 -3.37 7.18 -23.34
CA GLU A 93 -2.58 6.82 -24.53
C GLU A 93 -3.14 5.61 -25.32
N GLY A 94 -4.47 5.48 -25.36
CA GLY A 94 -5.16 4.38 -26.06
C GLY A 94 -5.30 3.10 -25.26
N GLU A 95 -4.61 2.94 -24.13
CA GLU A 95 -4.74 1.79 -23.22
C GLU A 95 -5.71 2.08 -22.07
N SER A 96 -6.49 1.07 -21.66
CA SER A 96 -7.32 1.18 -20.46
C SER A 96 -6.47 1.17 -19.20
N ILE A 97 -6.80 2.02 -18.22
CA ILE A 97 -6.03 2.11 -16.97
C ILE A 97 -6.24 0.84 -16.11
N LYS A 98 -7.49 0.42 -15.87
CA LYS A 98 -7.87 -0.85 -15.22
C LYS A 98 -6.96 -1.27 -14.06
N GLY A 99 -6.97 -0.51 -12.97
CA GLY A 99 -6.21 -0.79 -11.76
C GLY A 99 -4.74 -0.34 -11.77
N LYS A 100 -4.18 0.02 -12.94
CA LYS A 100 -2.79 0.50 -13.05
C LYS A 100 -2.52 1.70 -12.13
N GLN A 101 -3.47 2.63 -12.07
CA GLN A 101 -3.39 3.81 -11.21
C GLN A 101 -3.21 3.43 -9.73
N MET A 102 -3.90 2.38 -9.27
CA MET A 102 -3.84 1.96 -7.88
C MET A 102 -2.52 1.26 -7.59
N VAL A 103 -2.09 0.36 -8.50
CA VAL A 103 -0.79 -0.31 -8.40
C VAL A 103 0.35 0.71 -8.34
N GLU A 104 0.34 1.75 -9.17
CA GLU A 104 1.35 2.81 -9.17
C GLU A 104 1.39 3.57 -7.84
N VAL A 105 0.23 3.94 -7.29
CA VAL A 105 0.15 4.63 -5.99
C VAL A 105 0.60 3.73 -4.85
N MET A 106 0.18 2.46 -4.82
CA MET A 106 0.59 1.49 -3.79
C MET A 106 2.09 1.19 -3.86
N ASN A 107 2.65 1.11 -5.07
CA ASN A 107 4.09 1.01 -5.30
C ASN A 107 4.85 2.22 -4.73
N ALA A 108 4.32 3.44 -4.89
CA ALA A 108 4.92 4.65 -4.36
C ALA A 108 4.76 4.77 -2.83
N LEU A 109 3.64 4.31 -2.28
CA LEU A 109 3.37 4.29 -0.84
C LEU A 109 4.30 3.30 -0.11
N GLY A 110 4.59 2.18 -0.75
CA GLY A 110 5.46 1.12 -0.22
C GLY A 110 4.68 0.04 0.53
N PHE A 111 3.63 -0.52 -0.10
CA PHE A 111 3.01 -1.75 0.39
C PHE A 111 4.01 -2.91 0.36
N ASP A 112 3.87 -3.82 1.32
CA ASP A 112 4.73 -5.01 1.45
C ASP A 112 4.02 -6.25 0.92
N PHE A 113 2.78 -6.48 1.37
CA PHE A 113 2.00 -7.66 1.00
C PHE A 113 0.57 -7.30 0.62
N VAL A 114 0.01 -8.02 -0.35
CA VAL A 114 -1.40 -7.91 -0.73
C VAL A 114 -2.01 -9.30 -0.94
N SER A 115 -3.32 -9.43 -0.76
CA SER A 115 -4.09 -10.60 -1.19
C SER A 115 -5.03 -10.26 -2.34
N PHE A 116 -5.58 -11.30 -2.98
CA PHE A 116 -6.70 -11.15 -3.89
C PHE A 116 -8.00 -11.01 -3.09
N GLY A 117 -8.82 -10.03 -3.45
CA GLY A 117 -10.25 -9.97 -3.18
C GLY A 117 -11.04 -10.44 -4.40
N ASN A 118 -12.37 -10.34 -4.36
CA ASN A 118 -13.22 -10.77 -5.46
C ASN A 118 -13.13 -9.82 -6.67
N HIS A 119 -12.94 -8.52 -6.45
CA HIS A 119 -12.93 -7.52 -7.51
C HIS A 119 -11.63 -7.48 -8.32
N GLU A 120 -10.56 -8.14 -7.86
CA GLU A 120 -9.38 -8.37 -8.69
C GLU A 120 -9.71 -9.21 -9.94
N PHE A 121 -10.73 -10.09 -9.86
CA PHE A 121 -11.15 -10.98 -10.95
C PHE A 121 -12.20 -10.36 -11.88
N ASP A 122 -12.61 -9.10 -11.65
CA ASP A 122 -13.41 -8.35 -12.61
C ASP A 122 -12.58 -7.91 -13.83
N LEU A 123 -11.26 -7.84 -13.67
CA LEU A 123 -10.33 -7.64 -14.76
C LEU A 123 -10.20 -8.96 -15.54
N ASP A 124 -10.09 -8.85 -16.87
CA ASP A 124 -9.66 -9.99 -17.66
C ASP A 124 -8.25 -10.43 -17.27
N TYR A 125 -7.93 -11.70 -17.51
CA TYR A 125 -6.65 -12.28 -17.10
C TYR A 125 -5.43 -11.51 -17.64
N PRO A 126 -5.38 -11.06 -18.92
CA PRO A 126 -4.27 -10.25 -19.40
C PRO A 126 -4.04 -8.96 -18.58
N ASP A 127 -5.12 -8.24 -18.24
CA ASP A 127 -5.00 -7.03 -17.43
C ASP A 127 -4.60 -7.34 -15.98
N LEU A 128 -5.21 -8.34 -15.34
CA LEU A 128 -4.83 -8.77 -14.00
C LEU A 128 -3.36 -9.20 -13.94
N GLN A 129 -2.89 -9.99 -14.90
CA GLN A 129 -1.50 -10.41 -15.00
C GLN A 129 -0.56 -9.21 -15.17
N LYS A 130 -0.95 -8.21 -15.96
CA LYS A 130 -0.19 -6.96 -16.11
C LYS A 130 -0.09 -6.21 -14.78
N ARG A 131 -1.17 -6.14 -13.98
CA ARG A 131 -1.16 -5.53 -12.63
C ARG A 131 -0.25 -6.28 -11.66
N ILE A 132 -0.29 -7.61 -11.66
CA ILE A 132 0.60 -8.47 -10.87
C ILE A 132 2.07 -8.20 -11.23
N ASP A 133 2.38 -8.09 -12.53
CA ASP A 133 3.74 -7.84 -13.02
C ASP A 133 4.25 -6.42 -12.74
N GLU A 134 3.35 -5.44 -12.71
CA GLU A 134 3.64 -4.03 -12.36
C GLU A 134 3.77 -3.81 -10.85
N SER A 135 3.33 -4.75 -10.02
CA SER A 135 3.36 -4.65 -8.55
C SER A 135 4.78 -4.79 -8.01
N ARG A 136 5.17 -3.90 -7.09
CA ARG A 136 6.42 -3.99 -6.31
C ARG A 136 6.21 -4.71 -4.97
N PHE A 137 4.97 -4.82 -4.52
CA PHE A 137 4.52 -5.54 -3.32
C PHE A 137 4.20 -7.01 -3.61
N GLU A 138 4.49 -7.90 -2.65
CA GLU A 138 4.28 -9.34 -2.83
C GLU A 138 2.80 -9.70 -2.75
N TRP A 139 2.31 -10.44 -3.74
CA TRP A 139 0.98 -11.03 -3.68
C TRP A 139 1.05 -12.32 -2.84
N ILE A 140 0.01 -12.56 -2.05
CA ILE A 140 -0.17 -13.77 -1.26
C ILE A 140 -1.52 -14.38 -1.60
N ALA A 141 -1.51 -15.66 -1.90
CA ALA A 141 -2.72 -16.44 -2.14
C ALA A 141 -2.50 -17.89 -1.71
N SER A 142 -3.54 -18.54 -1.22
CA SER A 142 -3.52 -19.99 -0.98
C SER A 142 -4.60 -20.74 -1.76
N ASN A 143 -5.67 -20.04 -2.14
CA ASN A 143 -6.86 -20.61 -2.78
C ASN A 143 -7.27 -19.91 -4.09
N ALA A 144 -6.42 -19.04 -4.64
CA ALA A 144 -6.67 -18.36 -5.91
C ALA A 144 -5.71 -18.87 -7.00
N PHE A 145 -6.29 -19.44 -8.06
CA PHE A 145 -5.54 -20.05 -9.15
C PHE A 145 -6.11 -19.64 -10.52
N LYS A 146 -5.24 -19.58 -11.51
CA LYS A 146 -5.61 -19.49 -12.92
C LYS A 146 -5.96 -20.89 -13.42
N THR A 147 -7.05 -21.04 -14.17
CA THR A 147 -7.35 -22.28 -14.89
C THR A 147 -6.52 -22.36 -16.17
N GLU A 148 -5.96 -23.54 -16.45
CA GLU A 148 -5.18 -23.80 -17.66
C GLU A 148 -5.53 -25.19 -18.20
N GLY A 149 -6.40 -25.22 -19.23
CA GLY A 149 -7.04 -26.46 -19.68
C GLY A 149 -7.92 -27.06 -18.58
N GLU A 150 -7.66 -28.32 -18.24
CA GLU A 150 -8.32 -29.02 -17.12
C GLU A 150 -7.59 -28.81 -15.78
N GLY A 151 -6.45 -28.12 -15.77
CA GLY A 151 -5.61 -27.91 -14.60
C GLY A 151 -5.77 -26.54 -13.94
N ILE A 152 -5.11 -26.39 -12.79
CA ILE A 152 -4.95 -25.11 -12.09
C ILE A 152 -3.47 -24.72 -12.02
N GLN A 153 -3.21 -23.42 -12.10
CA GLN A 153 -1.88 -22.83 -12.04
C GLN A 153 -1.88 -21.67 -11.03
N ALA A 154 -0.87 -21.68 -10.17
CA ALA A 154 -0.57 -20.55 -9.30
C ALA A 154 -0.23 -19.29 -10.12
N PHE A 155 -0.80 -18.14 -9.75
CA PHE A 155 -0.39 -16.85 -10.32
C PHE A 155 1.12 -16.60 -10.07
N THR A 156 1.81 -15.98 -11.01
CA THR A 156 3.24 -15.64 -10.85
C THR A 156 3.54 -14.29 -11.46
N ARG A 157 4.58 -13.61 -10.97
CA ARG A 157 5.17 -12.50 -11.74
C ARG A 157 5.99 -13.08 -12.88
N THR A 158 5.73 -12.63 -14.10
CA THR A 158 6.38 -13.12 -15.31
C THR A 158 7.73 -12.43 -15.57
N LYS A 159 7.84 -11.15 -15.22
CA LYS A 159 9.01 -10.30 -15.54
C LYS A 159 10.19 -10.46 -14.57
N ILE A 160 9.90 -10.79 -13.32
CA ILE A 160 10.88 -11.12 -12.29
C ILE A 160 10.51 -12.53 -11.91
N ARG A 161 11.35 -13.54 -12.16
CA ARG A 161 11.08 -14.96 -11.85
C ARG A 161 11.00 -15.23 -10.33
N LYS A 162 10.16 -14.49 -9.63
CA LYS A 162 9.85 -14.61 -8.21
C LYS A 162 8.39 -15.03 -8.14
N ARG A 163 8.16 -16.24 -7.61
CA ARG A 163 6.81 -16.74 -7.40
C ARG A 163 6.10 -15.80 -6.42
N ILE A 164 4.82 -15.53 -6.68
CA ILE A 164 3.88 -15.06 -5.66
C ILE A 164 4.01 -16.00 -4.48
N ILE A 165 3.99 -15.47 -3.26
CA ILE A 165 4.11 -16.30 -2.06
C ILE A 165 2.80 -17.08 -1.94
N PHE A 166 2.81 -18.31 -2.45
CA PHE A 166 1.75 -19.26 -2.15
C PHE A 166 2.01 -19.78 -0.75
N LEU A 167 1.16 -19.39 0.19
CA LEU A 167 1.03 -20.13 1.43
C LEU A 167 0.40 -21.45 1.02
N ASN A 168 1.23 -22.50 0.96
CA ASN A 168 0.79 -23.84 0.69
C ASN A 168 -0.06 -24.27 1.89
N THR A 169 -1.36 -23.98 1.86
CA THR A 169 -2.29 -24.51 2.84
C THR A 169 -2.84 -25.80 2.27
N GLU A 170 -2.29 -26.93 2.70
CA GLU A 170 -3.00 -28.20 2.67
C GLU A 170 -4.19 -28.11 3.64
N PHE A 171 -5.27 -27.46 3.23
CA PHE A 171 -6.58 -27.70 3.83
C PHE A 171 -7.31 -28.65 2.89
N TYR A 172 -7.25 -29.93 3.22
CA TYR A 172 -8.27 -30.88 2.78
C TYR A 172 -9.56 -30.50 3.52
N ILE A 173 -10.56 -30.04 2.78
CA ILE A 173 -11.96 -30.07 3.21
C ILE A 173 -12.61 -31.32 2.65
#